data_AF-A0A7M7Q9E6-F1
#
_entry.id   AF-A0A7M7Q9E6-F1
#
_cell.length_a   1.000
_cell.length_b   1.000
_cell.length_c   1.000
_cell.angle_alpha   90.00
_cell.angle_beta   90.00
_cell.angle_gamma   90.00
#
_symmetry.space_group_name_H-M   'P 1'
#
loop_
_entity.id
_entity.type
_entity.pdbx_description
1 polymer ?
#
loop_
_entity_poly.entity_id
_entity_poly.type
_entity_poly.pdbx_seq_one_letter_code
_entity_poly.pdbx_strand_id
1 'polypeptide(L)'
;MLLLYYWIKFEEKNLKELWIRVGAAAKKRFLPVHIVAKHEQTGIQLCSTLLAVHHLTGSDYTSKIGTKYSALRSSPKKFLRSVAQGISKLEIENCIEEAEKYLVQVIKKGNACLTFDELRFWMYHYGNTASILDLPPTSNSIKLHILRAFYATFEHMNLLNAECPKLDPLEFGYIQQEEHLIPIKVAVSFPPMDELVPNCNSTNCSRKTCLCRSAGLSCISFCICRSTGVCKNPYDSKDKNDNFNLNPKFYFH
;
A
#
# COMPACT_ATOMS: atom_id res chain seq x y z
N MET A 1 19.45 -3.85 0.70
CA MET A 1 18.43 -4.70 1.35
C MET A 1 18.74 -6.17 1.15
N LEU A 2 18.94 -6.63 -0.08
CA LEU A 2 19.31 -8.02 -0.39
C LEU A 2 20.53 -8.55 0.39
N LEU A 3 21.62 -7.79 0.45
CA LEU A 3 22.82 -8.20 1.19
C LEU A 3 22.60 -8.29 2.71
N LEU A 4 21.71 -7.47 3.27
CA LEU A 4 21.35 -7.56 4.69
C LEU A 4 20.50 -8.81 4.96
N TYR A 5 19.62 -9.17 4.02
CA TYR A 5 18.83 -10.40 4.09
C TYR A 5 19.72 -11.65 4.07
N TYR A 6 20.69 -11.72 3.15
CA TYR A 6 21.57 -12.88 3.01
C TYR A 6 22.75 -12.92 3.99
N TRP A 7 22.94 -11.90 4.83
CA TRP A 7 24.08 -11.84 5.75
C TRP A 7 24.22 -13.12 6.59
N ILE A 8 23.13 -13.62 7.17
CA ILE A 8 23.16 -14.83 8.01
C ILE A 8 23.65 -16.05 7.23
N LYS A 9 23.16 -16.25 5.99
CA LYS A 9 23.63 -17.35 5.14
C LYS A 9 25.11 -17.23 4.80
N PHE A 10 25.61 -16.01 4.59
CA PHE A 10 27.04 -15.81 4.32
C PHE A 10 27.90 -16.06 5.57
N GLU A 11 27.42 -15.63 6.74
CA GLU A 11 28.07 -15.87 8.02
C GLU A 11 28.16 -17.37 8.34
N GLU A 12 27.10 -18.14 8.09
CA GLU A 12 27.08 -19.61 8.20
C GLU A 12 28.13 -20.29 7.30
N LYS A 13 28.50 -19.64 6.19
CA LYS A 13 29.57 -20.09 5.28
C LYS A 13 30.94 -19.51 5.65
N ASN A 14 31.11 -19.03 6.88
CA ASN A 14 32.32 -18.43 7.44
C ASN A 14 32.76 -17.10 6.80
N LEU A 15 31.86 -16.34 6.16
CA LEU A 15 32.16 -14.99 5.74
C LEU A 15 32.22 -14.06 6.97
N LYS A 16 33.41 -13.50 7.24
CA LYS A 16 33.64 -12.65 8.42
C LYS A 16 33.17 -11.21 8.23
N GLU A 17 33.43 -10.66 7.05
CA GLU A 17 33.16 -9.26 6.76
C GLU A 17 32.56 -9.11 5.36
N LEU A 18 31.58 -8.23 5.26
CA LEU A 18 31.00 -7.79 4.01
C LEU A 18 30.87 -6.27 4.02
N TRP A 19 31.39 -5.64 2.97
CA TRP A 19 31.45 -4.19 2.79
C TRP A 19 30.79 -3.82 1.47
N ILE A 20 29.95 -2.78 1.48
CA ILE A 20 29.37 -2.24 0.25
C ILE A 20 29.84 -0.81 0.04
N ARG A 21 30.20 -0.45 -1.19
CA ARG A 21 30.51 0.93 -1.53
C ARG A 21 29.22 1.66 -1.87
N VAL A 22 28.94 2.75 -1.17
CA VAL A 22 27.75 3.59 -1.35
C VAL A 22 28.13 5.05 -1.57
N GLY A 23 27.23 5.83 -2.18
CA GLY A 23 27.43 7.24 -2.46
C GLY A 23 27.99 7.52 -3.86
N ALA A 24 27.89 8.79 -4.28
CA ALA A 24 28.34 9.26 -5.59
C ALA A 24 29.51 10.26 -5.45
N ALA A 25 30.37 10.30 -6.47
CA ALA A 25 31.52 11.20 -6.57
C ALA A 25 32.38 11.27 -5.28
N ALA A 26 32.52 12.45 -4.67
CA ALA A 26 33.33 12.71 -3.48
C ALA A 26 32.74 12.16 -2.17
N LYS A 27 31.47 11.72 -2.16
CA LYS A 27 30.79 11.19 -0.96
C LYS A 27 30.77 9.65 -0.90
N LYS A 28 31.73 9.00 -1.56
CA LYS A 28 31.87 7.54 -1.52
C LYS A 28 32.31 7.09 -0.13
N ARG A 29 31.61 6.10 0.42
CA ARG A 29 31.97 5.47 1.69
C ARG A 29 31.70 3.96 1.62
N PHE A 30 32.39 3.21 2.46
CA PHE A 30 32.11 1.79 2.67
C PHE A 30 31.16 1.62 3.84
N LEU A 31 30.11 0.82 3.63
CA LEU A 31 29.15 0.46 4.67
C LEU A 31 29.41 -1.00 5.08
N PRO A 32 29.70 -1.26 6.37
CA PRO A 32 29.89 -2.62 6.88
C PRO A 32 28.55 -3.32 7.04
N VAL A 33 28.17 -4.17 6.09
CA VAL A 33 26.90 -4.92 6.12
C VAL A 33 26.82 -5.81 7.36
N HIS A 34 27.93 -6.47 7.69
CA HIS A 34 28.08 -7.34 8.84
C HIS A 34 27.82 -6.65 10.19
N ILE A 35 28.22 -5.38 10.34
CA ILE A 35 27.92 -4.58 11.53
C ILE A 35 26.45 -4.13 11.52
N VAL A 36 25.95 -3.65 10.38
CA VAL A 36 24.58 -3.15 10.28
C VAL A 36 23.55 -4.25 10.54
N ALA A 37 23.79 -5.47 10.06
CA ALA A 37 22.91 -6.62 10.26
C ALA A 37 22.81 -7.04 11.74
N LYS A 38 23.91 -6.90 12.49
CA LYS A 38 24.00 -7.27 13.92
C LYS A 38 23.59 -6.14 14.87
N HIS A 39 23.45 -4.92 14.37
CA HIS A 39 23.07 -3.77 15.19
C HIS A 39 21.69 -3.97 15.84
N GLU A 40 21.56 -3.71 17.14
CA GLU A 40 20.34 -4.02 17.93
C GLU A 40 19.05 -3.43 17.32
N GLN A 41 19.11 -2.20 16.84
CA GLN A 41 17.95 -1.54 16.22
C GLN A 41 17.55 -2.16 14.87
N THR A 42 18.52 -2.71 14.13
CA THR A 42 18.30 -3.36 12.83
C THR A 42 17.95 -4.82 13.05
N GLY A 43 18.84 -5.59 13.67
CA GLY A 43 18.67 -6.99 14.04
C GLY A 43 18.29 -7.92 12.88
N ILE A 44 18.36 -9.22 13.16
CA ILE A 44 18.02 -10.26 12.18
C ILE A 44 16.54 -10.14 11.76
N GLN A 45 15.65 -9.87 12.73
CA GLN A 45 14.21 -9.80 12.48
C GLN A 45 13.78 -8.67 11.56
N LEU A 46 14.42 -7.50 11.62
CA LEU A 46 14.07 -6.45 10.65
C LEU A 46 14.81 -6.68 9.34
N CYS A 47 16.06 -7.19 9.34
CA CYS A 47 16.75 -7.61 8.11
C CYS A 47 15.92 -8.59 7.26
N SER A 48 15.21 -9.54 7.89
CA SER A 48 14.34 -10.47 7.16
C SER A 48 13.13 -9.79 6.50
N THR A 49 12.66 -8.66 7.05
CA THR A 49 11.53 -7.90 6.50
C THR A 49 11.93 -6.81 5.51
N LEU A 50 13.20 -6.42 5.45
CA LEU A 50 13.66 -5.24 4.67
C LEU A 50 13.41 -5.39 3.16
N LEU A 51 13.42 -6.61 2.62
CA LEU A 51 13.06 -6.86 1.21
C LEU A 51 11.58 -6.56 0.96
N ALA A 52 10.69 -7.12 1.78
CA ALA A 52 9.25 -6.82 1.71
C ALA A 52 8.98 -5.32 1.86
N VAL A 53 9.61 -4.67 2.85
CA VAL A 53 9.52 -3.21 3.03
C VAL A 53 9.97 -2.47 1.78
N HIS A 54 11.07 -2.89 1.15
CA HIS A 54 11.58 -2.27 -0.06
C HIS A 54 10.58 -2.37 -1.22
N HIS A 55 10.05 -3.55 -1.53
CA HIS A 55 9.12 -3.72 -2.64
C HIS A 55 7.73 -3.14 -2.33
N LEU A 56 7.21 -3.25 -1.11
CA LEU A 56 5.90 -2.70 -0.75
C LEU A 56 5.85 -1.17 -0.80
N THR A 57 6.96 -0.49 -0.51
CA THR A 57 6.99 0.99 -0.49
C THR A 57 7.67 1.62 -1.70
N GLY A 58 7.96 0.81 -2.72
CA GLY A 58 8.49 1.26 -4.01
C GLY A 58 9.90 0.78 -4.31
N SER A 59 10.06 0.18 -5.48
CA SER A 59 11.31 -0.32 -6.02
C SER A 59 11.29 -0.14 -7.54
N ASP A 60 12.29 -0.62 -8.26
CA ASP A 60 12.24 -0.60 -9.72
C ASP A 60 11.08 -1.45 -10.30
N TYR A 61 10.55 -2.39 -9.50
CA TYR A 61 9.44 -3.28 -9.88
C TYR A 61 8.06 -2.80 -9.43
N THR A 62 7.99 -1.80 -8.54
CA THR A 62 6.75 -1.48 -7.82
C THR A 62 6.62 0.02 -7.57
N SER A 63 5.38 0.52 -7.60
CA SER A 63 5.09 1.93 -7.38
C SER A 63 5.46 2.40 -5.97
N LYS A 64 5.75 3.69 -5.82
CA LYS A 64 6.03 4.30 -4.52
C LYS A 64 4.76 4.40 -3.68
N ILE A 65 4.80 3.85 -2.46
CA ILE A 65 3.76 4.02 -1.43
C ILE A 65 4.43 4.59 -0.17
N GLY A 66 4.08 5.81 0.21
CA GLY A 66 4.68 6.52 1.33
C GLY A 66 6.19 6.78 1.15
N THR A 67 6.94 6.71 2.25
CA THR A 67 8.40 6.92 2.25
C THR A 67 9.11 5.76 2.93
N LYS A 68 10.37 5.47 2.55
CA LYS A 68 11.17 4.46 3.25
C LYS A 68 11.33 4.75 4.74
N TYR A 69 11.37 6.04 5.10
CA TYR A 69 11.46 6.47 6.48
C TYR A 69 10.19 6.15 7.27
N SER A 70 9.00 6.48 6.73
CA SER A 70 7.73 6.12 7.37
C SER A 70 7.57 4.60 7.43
N ALA A 71 7.96 3.89 6.37
CA ALA A 71 7.96 2.43 6.30
C ALA A 71 8.70 1.76 7.48
N LEU A 72 9.92 2.21 7.77
CA LEU A 72 10.73 1.70 8.88
C LEU A 72 10.13 2.05 10.25
N ARG A 73 9.40 3.17 10.35
CA ARG A 73 8.72 3.63 11.58
C ARG A 73 7.34 3.00 11.80
N SER A 74 6.80 2.26 10.84
CA SER A 74 5.47 1.62 10.92
C SER A 74 5.54 0.16 11.35
N SER A 75 6.54 -0.18 12.17
CA SER A 75 6.69 -1.50 12.80
C SER A 75 6.61 -2.68 11.81
N PRO A 76 7.45 -2.73 10.76
CA PRO A 76 7.38 -3.77 9.73
C PRO A 76 7.51 -5.20 10.30
N LYS A 77 8.27 -5.37 11.39
CA LYS A 77 8.39 -6.64 12.14
C LYS A 77 7.06 -7.18 12.67
N LYS A 78 6.02 -6.35 12.86
CA LYS A 78 4.71 -6.80 13.32
C LYS A 78 3.91 -7.45 12.20
N PHE A 79 3.96 -6.87 11.01
CA PHE A 79 3.08 -7.23 9.89
C PHE A 79 3.75 -8.13 8.85
N LEU A 80 5.06 -7.95 8.64
CA LEU A 80 5.74 -8.51 7.46
C LEU A 80 6.61 -9.72 7.75
N ARG A 81 6.48 -10.34 8.94
CA ARG A 81 7.36 -11.44 9.38
C ARG A 81 7.27 -12.67 8.48
N SER A 82 6.09 -12.97 7.95
CA SER A 82 5.79 -14.17 7.15
C SER A 82 5.68 -13.89 5.65
N VAL A 83 5.90 -12.64 5.22
CA VAL A 83 5.75 -12.26 3.81
C VAL A 83 6.69 -13.09 2.95
N ALA A 84 6.15 -13.68 1.88
CA ALA A 84 6.88 -14.46 0.89
C ALA A 84 7.67 -15.66 1.47
N GLN A 85 7.24 -16.20 2.62
CA GLN A 85 7.81 -17.44 3.17
C GLN A 85 7.16 -18.71 2.63
N GLY A 86 5.90 -18.61 2.20
CA GLY A 86 5.14 -19.70 1.60
C GLY A 86 4.26 -19.21 0.46
N ILE A 87 3.86 -20.12 -0.42
CA ILE A 87 3.17 -19.83 -1.68
C ILE A 87 1.78 -20.46 -1.75
N SER A 88 1.29 -21.03 -0.64
CA SER A 88 -0.10 -21.50 -0.62
C SER A 88 -1.05 -20.31 -0.74
N LYS A 89 -2.23 -20.56 -1.31
CA LYS A 89 -3.26 -19.52 -1.48
C LYS A 89 -3.59 -18.80 -0.17
N LEU A 90 -3.74 -19.56 0.92
CA LEU A 90 -4.04 -18.99 2.25
C LEU A 90 -2.91 -18.10 2.77
N GLU A 91 -1.64 -18.48 2.56
CA GLU A 91 -0.49 -17.67 2.97
C GLU A 91 -0.42 -16.35 2.18
N ILE A 92 -0.69 -16.42 0.87
CA ILE A 92 -0.73 -15.23 0.01
C ILE A 92 -1.88 -14.29 0.42
N GLU A 93 -3.06 -14.83 0.69
CA GLU A 93 -4.22 -14.04 1.17
C GLU A 93 -3.92 -13.35 2.50
N ASN A 94 -3.40 -14.08 3.48
CA ASN A 94 -2.96 -13.51 4.76
C ASN A 94 -1.88 -12.44 4.58
N CYS A 95 -0.94 -12.66 3.65
CA CYS A 95 0.09 -11.68 3.32
C CYS A 95 -0.51 -10.40 2.74
N ILE A 96 -1.54 -10.50 1.91
CA ILE A 96 -2.20 -9.33 1.32
C ILE A 96 -2.84 -8.49 2.42
N GLU A 97 -3.58 -9.12 3.33
CA GLU A 97 -4.24 -8.43 4.43
C GLU A 97 -3.26 -7.72 5.36
N GLU A 98 -2.20 -8.41 5.81
CA GLU A 98 -1.21 -7.83 6.72
C GLU A 98 -0.35 -6.77 6.04
N ALA A 99 -0.01 -6.94 4.76
CA ALA A 99 0.71 -5.93 3.99
C ALA A 99 -0.15 -4.67 3.75
N GLU A 100 -1.45 -4.82 3.54
CA GLU A 100 -2.36 -3.67 3.41
C GLU A 100 -2.43 -2.87 4.72
N LYS A 101 -2.68 -3.56 5.85
CA LYS A 101 -2.68 -2.94 7.19
C LYS A 101 -1.37 -2.21 7.46
N TYR A 102 -0.24 -2.83 7.11
CA TYR A 102 1.07 -2.22 7.21
C TYR A 102 1.15 -0.93 6.37
N LEU A 103 0.79 -0.99 5.09
CA LEU A 103 0.87 0.15 4.18
C LEU A 103 -0.06 1.31 4.58
N VAL A 104 -1.22 1.03 5.18
CA VAL A 104 -2.07 2.06 5.81
C VAL A 104 -1.28 2.80 6.90
N GLN A 105 -0.57 2.07 7.78
CA GLN A 105 0.29 2.67 8.80
C GLN A 105 1.51 3.40 8.20
N VAL A 106 1.97 3.04 7.00
CA VAL A 106 3.04 3.77 6.29
C VAL A 106 2.58 5.14 5.79
N ILE A 107 1.33 5.25 5.34
CA ILE A 107 0.73 6.52 4.88
C ILE A 107 0.31 7.38 6.07
N LYS A 108 -0.43 6.79 7.02
CA LYS A 108 -0.97 7.50 8.18
C LYS A 108 -0.82 6.67 9.44
N LYS A 109 0.36 6.78 10.06
CA LYS A 109 0.66 6.10 11.33
C LYS A 109 -0.31 6.52 12.43
N GLY A 110 -0.79 5.53 13.20
CA GLY A 110 -1.68 5.75 14.35
C GLY A 110 -3.15 5.94 13.98
N ASN A 111 -3.51 5.78 12.69
CA ASN A 111 -4.90 5.67 12.29
C ASN A 111 -5.44 4.27 12.65
N ALA A 112 -6.73 4.19 12.98
CA ALA A 112 -7.48 2.95 13.21
C ALA A 112 -7.89 2.22 11.92
N CYS A 113 -7.76 2.86 10.75
CA CYS A 113 -8.03 2.22 9.46
C CYS A 113 -7.17 0.97 9.26
N LEU A 114 -7.81 -0.08 8.75
CA LEU A 114 -7.21 -1.37 8.42
C LEU A 114 -6.99 -1.53 6.91
N THR A 115 -7.81 -0.86 6.10
CA THR A 115 -7.79 -0.96 4.63
C THR A 115 -7.52 0.38 3.96
N PHE A 116 -7.10 0.34 2.71
CA PHE A 116 -6.92 1.54 1.87
C PHE A 116 -8.25 2.21 1.56
N ASP A 117 -9.35 1.47 1.41
CA ASP A 117 -10.68 2.04 1.23
C ASP A 117 -11.14 2.82 2.47
N GLU A 118 -10.91 2.29 3.68
CA GLU A 118 -11.15 3.02 4.93
C GLU A 118 -10.29 4.26 5.05
N LEU A 119 -8.98 4.14 4.75
CA LEU A 119 -8.07 5.27 4.81
C LEU A 119 -8.47 6.35 3.79
N ARG A 120 -8.90 5.94 2.60
CA ARG A 120 -9.36 6.83 1.55
C ARG A 120 -10.61 7.58 1.98
N PHE A 121 -11.59 6.89 2.56
CA PHE A 121 -12.78 7.52 3.15
C PHE A 121 -12.38 8.52 4.25
N TRP A 122 -11.54 8.09 5.19
CA TRP A 122 -11.09 8.94 6.29
C TRP A 122 -10.37 10.19 5.79
N MET A 123 -9.46 10.07 4.82
CA MET A 123 -8.73 11.19 4.24
C MET A 123 -9.65 12.14 3.44
N TYR A 124 -10.70 11.63 2.82
CA TYR A 124 -11.68 12.45 2.09
C TYR A 124 -12.52 13.35 3.01
N HIS A 125 -12.90 12.85 4.19
CA HIS A 125 -13.76 13.58 5.13
C HIS A 125 -13.01 14.36 6.20
N TYR A 126 -11.94 13.78 6.73
CA TYR A 126 -11.26 14.25 7.93
C TYR A 126 -9.80 14.62 7.68
N GLY A 127 -9.27 14.33 6.50
CA GLY A 127 -7.92 14.68 6.10
C GLY A 127 -7.83 16.09 5.53
N ASN A 128 -6.66 16.73 5.64
CA ASN A 128 -6.35 17.95 4.88
C ASN A 128 -5.98 17.59 3.43
N THR A 129 -6.88 16.95 2.71
CA THR A 129 -6.70 16.54 1.33
C THR A 129 -6.95 17.76 0.42
N ALA A 130 -5.90 18.25 -0.24
CA ALA A 130 -6.01 19.41 -1.14
C ALA A 130 -6.57 19.02 -2.51
N SER A 131 -6.29 17.80 -2.98
CA SER A 131 -6.73 17.27 -4.27
C SER A 131 -7.17 15.80 -4.16
N ILE A 132 -8.12 15.34 -4.99
CA ILE A 132 -8.47 13.90 -5.09
C ILE A 132 -7.25 13.04 -5.39
N LEU A 133 -6.25 13.62 -6.09
CA LEU A 133 -5.03 12.93 -6.50
C LEU A 133 -4.13 12.63 -5.30
N ASP A 134 -4.32 13.34 -4.18
CA ASP A 134 -3.62 13.10 -2.92
C ASP A 134 -4.27 11.97 -2.11
N LEU A 135 -5.45 11.49 -2.51
CA LEU A 135 -6.08 10.35 -1.86
C LEU A 135 -5.34 9.06 -2.18
N PRO A 136 -5.24 8.16 -1.20
CA PRO A 136 -4.56 6.88 -1.40
C PRO A 136 -5.32 6.01 -2.41
N PRO A 137 -4.66 5.03 -3.05
CA PRO A 137 -5.33 4.07 -3.95
C PRO A 137 -6.46 3.31 -3.23
N THR A 138 -7.29 2.60 -3.99
CA THR A 138 -8.30 1.70 -3.41
C THR A 138 -7.68 0.38 -2.96
N SER A 139 -8.40 -0.38 -2.12
CA SER A 139 -7.97 -1.72 -1.69
C SER A 139 -7.80 -2.68 -2.87
N ASN A 140 -8.63 -2.57 -3.91
CA ASN A 140 -8.45 -3.34 -5.15
C ASN A 140 -7.15 -2.99 -5.88
N SER A 141 -6.82 -1.69 -5.97
CA SER A 141 -5.58 -1.26 -6.62
C SER A 141 -4.34 -1.61 -5.79
N ILE A 142 -4.40 -1.50 -4.46
CA ILE A 142 -3.26 -1.82 -3.61
C ILE A 142 -3.02 -3.34 -3.54
N LYS A 143 -4.07 -4.17 -3.64
CA LYS A 143 -3.92 -5.64 -3.71
C LYS A 143 -3.01 -6.08 -4.85
N LEU A 144 -3.19 -5.52 -6.06
CA LEU A 144 -2.32 -5.83 -7.21
C LEU A 144 -0.88 -5.36 -6.97
N HIS A 145 -0.70 -4.22 -6.31
CA HIS A 145 0.63 -3.73 -5.92
C HIS A 145 1.30 -4.65 -4.90
N ILE A 146 0.56 -5.13 -3.91
CA ILE A 146 1.04 -6.07 -2.90
C ILE A 146 1.43 -7.40 -3.55
N LEU A 147 0.63 -7.93 -4.47
CA LEU A 147 0.95 -9.15 -5.21
C LEU A 147 2.28 -9.03 -5.98
N ARG A 148 2.50 -7.92 -6.70
CA ARG A 148 3.78 -7.68 -7.38
C ARG A 148 4.95 -7.56 -6.41
N ALA A 149 4.73 -6.89 -5.28
CA ALA A 149 5.74 -6.77 -4.23
C ALA A 149 6.06 -8.13 -3.59
N PHE A 150 5.05 -8.98 -3.40
CA PHE A 150 5.20 -10.35 -2.93
C PHE A 150 6.06 -11.15 -3.91
N TYR A 151 5.73 -11.15 -5.20
CA TYR A 151 6.49 -11.82 -6.25
C TYR A 151 7.96 -11.41 -6.24
N ALA A 152 8.25 -10.10 -6.31
CA ALA A 152 9.63 -9.60 -6.29
C ALA A 152 10.37 -9.94 -4.99
N THR A 153 9.67 -9.94 -3.86
CA THR A 153 10.25 -10.34 -2.57
C THR A 153 10.58 -11.82 -2.55
N PHE A 154 9.67 -12.67 -3.02
CA PHE A 154 9.85 -14.12 -3.08
C PHE A 154 11.04 -14.52 -3.96
N GLU A 155 11.11 -13.99 -5.18
CA GLU A 155 12.23 -14.20 -6.10
C GLU A 155 13.55 -13.78 -5.44
N HIS A 156 13.61 -12.59 -4.83
CA HIS A 156 14.81 -12.09 -4.19
C HIS A 156 15.22 -12.85 -2.91
N MET A 157 14.27 -13.40 -2.16
CA MET A 157 14.56 -14.25 -1.00
C MET A 157 15.14 -15.60 -1.44
N ASN A 158 14.78 -16.06 -2.63
CA ASN A 158 15.13 -17.37 -3.17
C ASN A 158 16.22 -17.36 -4.26
N LEU A 159 16.88 -16.24 -4.54
CA LEU A 159 17.97 -16.16 -5.54
C LEU A 159 19.07 -17.22 -5.37
N LEU A 160 19.38 -17.59 -4.12
CA LEU A 160 20.41 -18.59 -3.81
C LEU A 160 19.83 -19.99 -3.56
N ASN A 161 18.54 -20.20 -3.84
CA ASN A 161 17.84 -21.47 -3.65
C ASN A 161 17.47 -22.08 -5.00
N ALA A 162 18.32 -22.98 -5.50
CA ALA A 162 18.14 -23.62 -6.81
C ALA A 162 16.89 -24.54 -6.89
N GLU A 163 16.38 -24.98 -5.74
CA GLU A 163 15.20 -25.85 -5.65
C GLU A 163 13.89 -25.07 -5.52
N CYS A 164 13.96 -23.73 -5.49
CA CYS A 164 12.78 -22.90 -5.34
C CYS A 164 11.85 -23.00 -6.56
N PRO A 165 10.54 -23.19 -6.37
CA PRO A 165 9.59 -23.16 -7.48
C PRO A 165 9.57 -21.77 -8.12
N LYS A 166 9.51 -21.74 -9.45
CA LYS A 166 9.28 -20.49 -10.19
C LYS A 166 7.82 -20.11 -10.07
N LEU A 167 7.57 -18.85 -9.68
CA LEU A 167 6.23 -18.30 -9.67
C LEU A 167 5.84 -17.82 -11.08
N ASP A 168 4.58 -18.01 -11.44
CA ASP A 168 4.01 -17.41 -12.66
C ASP A 168 3.67 -15.94 -12.37
N PRO A 169 4.37 -14.95 -12.97
CA PRO A 169 4.10 -13.53 -12.74
C PRO A 169 2.65 -13.12 -13.07
N LEU A 170 1.94 -13.86 -13.92
CA LEU A 170 0.55 -13.56 -14.26
C LEU A 170 -0.41 -13.74 -13.09
N GLU A 171 -0.05 -14.56 -12.10
CA GLU A 171 -0.81 -14.70 -10.85
C GLU A 171 -0.55 -13.55 -9.87
N PHE A 172 0.48 -12.73 -10.12
CA PHE A 172 0.96 -11.70 -9.19
C PHE A 172 0.77 -10.28 -9.71
N GLY A 173 -0.29 -10.03 -10.47
CA GLY A 173 -0.70 -8.67 -10.85
C GLY A 173 0.04 -8.12 -12.07
N TYR A 174 0.54 -9.00 -12.93
CA TYR A 174 1.03 -8.70 -14.27
C TYR A 174 0.10 -9.31 -15.33
N ILE A 175 0.09 -8.70 -16.50
CA ILE A 175 -0.43 -9.28 -17.75
C ILE A 175 0.70 -9.37 -18.75
N GLN A 176 0.65 -10.38 -19.61
CA GLN A 176 1.54 -10.45 -20.76
C GLN A 176 0.93 -9.64 -21.91
N GLN A 177 1.70 -8.67 -22.40
CA GLN A 177 1.39 -7.93 -23.61
C GLN A 177 2.59 -8.06 -24.54
N GLU A 178 2.42 -8.78 -25.64
CA GLU A 178 3.52 -9.19 -26.53
C GLU A 178 4.61 -9.96 -25.76
N GLU A 179 5.85 -9.47 -25.74
CA GLU A 179 6.98 -10.04 -25.00
C GLU A 179 7.25 -9.36 -23.65
N HIS A 180 6.35 -8.46 -23.22
CA HIS A 180 6.54 -7.66 -22.00
C HIS A 180 5.53 -8.04 -20.91
N LEU A 181 6.00 -8.09 -19.67
CA LEU A 181 5.15 -8.13 -18.49
C LEU A 181 4.76 -6.71 -18.11
N ILE A 182 3.46 -6.42 -18.17
CA ILE A 182 2.91 -5.11 -17.85
C ILE A 182 2.11 -5.20 -16.56
N PRO A 183 2.33 -4.29 -15.58
CA PRO A 183 1.52 -4.24 -14.38
C PRO A 183 0.04 -4.03 -14.70
N ILE A 184 -0.83 -4.87 -14.14
CA ILE A 184 -2.28 -4.68 -14.24
C ILE A 184 -2.65 -3.37 -13.54
N LYS A 185 -3.39 -2.52 -14.26
CA LYS A 185 -3.98 -1.29 -13.75
C LYS A 185 -5.46 -1.54 -13.45
N VAL A 186 -5.91 -1.19 -12.26
CA VAL A 186 -7.35 -1.14 -11.98
C VAL A 186 -7.87 0.17 -12.56
N ALA A 187 -8.69 0.08 -13.61
CA ALA A 187 -9.44 1.22 -14.12
C ALA A 187 -10.69 1.40 -13.25
N VAL A 188 -10.54 2.06 -12.09
CA VAL A 188 -11.71 2.67 -11.45
C VAL A 188 -11.79 4.09 -12.00
N SER A 189 -12.84 4.38 -12.77
CA SER A 189 -13.16 5.76 -13.14
C SER A 189 -13.48 6.51 -11.85
N PHE A 190 -12.57 7.36 -11.38
CA PHE A 190 -12.99 8.41 -10.47
C PHE A 190 -14.05 9.26 -11.17
N PRO A 191 -15.08 9.73 -10.46
CA PRO A 191 -15.87 10.85 -10.95
C PRO A 191 -14.90 11.96 -11.36
N PRO A 192 -15.18 12.70 -12.45
CA PRO A 192 -14.39 13.85 -12.84
C PRO A 192 -14.03 14.72 -11.63
N MET A 193 -12.80 15.25 -11.62
CA MET A 193 -12.24 15.99 -10.48
C MET A 193 -13.13 17.15 -10.02
N ASP A 194 -13.80 17.78 -10.96
CA ASP A 194 -14.77 18.86 -10.80
C ASP A 194 -16.12 18.41 -10.22
N GLU A 195 -16.36 17.10 -10.07
CA GLU A 195 -17.57 16.53 -9.46
C GLU A 195 -17.39 16.12 -7.99
N LEU A 196 -16.21 16.38 -7.40
CA LEU A 196 -15.85 15.92 -6.05
C LEU A 196 -15.56 17.09 -5.11
N VAL A 197 -16.17 17.07 -3.93
CA VAL A 197 -15.98 18.12 -2.91
C VAL A 197 -15.49 17.50 -1.59
N PRO A 198 -14.18 17.56 -1.30
CA PRO A 198 -13.63 16.99 -0.07
C PRO A 198 -14.13 17.76 1.16
N ASN A 199 -14.01 17.16 2.34
CA ASN A 199 -14.30 17.77 3.65
C ASN A 199 -15.77 18.20 3.86
N CYS A 200 -16.71 17.71 3.04
CA CYS A 200 -18.13 17.94 3.26
C CYS A 200 -18.62 17.10 4.45
N ASN A 201 -18.96 17.78 5.55
CA ASN A 201 -19.44 17.16 6.80
C ASN A 201 -20.95 17.33 7.01
N SER A 202 -21.70 17.63 5.94
CA SER A 202 -23.16 17.78 6.03
C SER A 202 -23.86 16.43 6.11
N THR A 203 -24.77 16.30 7.07
CA THR A 203 -25.57 15.09 7.30
C THR A 203 -26.93 15.09 6.58
N ASN A 204 -27.43 16.26 6.16
CA ASN A 204 -28.75 16.37 5.51
C ASN A 204 -28.80 17.24 4.25
N CYS A 205 -27.73 17.97 3.94
CA CYS A 205 -27.57 18.81 2.73
C CYS A 205 -28.72 19.83 2.45
N SER A 206 -29.46 20.21 3.49
CA SER A 206 -30.61 21.12 3.40
C SER A 206 -30.25 22.60 3.27
N ARG A 207 -28.99 22.98 3.54
CA ARG A 207 -28.48 24.36 3.55
C ARG A 207 -27.17 24.47 2.76
N LYS A 208 -26.76 25.70 2.43
CA LYS A 208 -25.47 26.00 1.75
C LYS A 208 -24.22 25.68 2.58
N THR A 209 -24.37 25.23 3.83
CA THR A 209 -23.28 24.64 4.63
C THR A 209 -22.79 23.29 4.08
N CYS A 210 -23.57 22.67 3.19
CA CYS A 210 -23.10 21.54 2.39
C CYS A 210 -22.22 22.04 1.26
N LEU A 211 -20.95 21.64 1.27
CA LEU A 211 -19.99 22.07 0.26
C LEU A 211 -20.36 21.55 -1.14
N CYS A 212 -20.89 20.32 -1.26
CA CYS A 212 -21.39 19.80 -2.55
C CYS A 212 -22.51 20.68 -3.11
N ARG A 213 -23.49 21.02 -2.27
CA ARG A 213 -24.59 21.92 -2.67
C ARG A 213 -24.09 23.33 -2.98
N SER A 214 -23.15 23.86 -2.21
CA SER A 214 -22.55 25.17 -2.47
C SER A 214 -21.79 25.20 -3.79
N ALA A 215 -21.19 24.08 -4.18
CA ALA A 215 -20.48 23.90 -5.44
C ALA A 215 -21.42 23.58 -6.62
N GLY A 216 -22.73 23.38 -6.40
CA GLY A 216 -23.66 23.01 -7.46
C GLY A 216 -23.60 21.54 -7.89
N LEU A 217 -23.01 20.68 -7.07
CA LEU A 217 -22.72 19.27 -7.40
C LEU A 217 -23.65 18.32 -6.65
N SER A 218 -23.91 17.15 -7.23
CA SER A 218 -24.60 16.05 -6.55
C SER A 218 -23.76 15.53 -5.37
N CYS A 219 -24.42 14.98 -4.34
CA CYS A 219 -23.69 14.29 -3.28
C CYS A 219 -23.31 12.88 -3.76
N ILE A 220 -22.05 12.49 -3.63
CA ILE A 220 -21.60 11.15 -3.99
C ILE A 220 -21.80 10.14 -2.84
N SER A 221 -21.63 8.85 -3.13
CA SER A 221 -21.75 7.75 -2.15
C SER A 221 -20.87 7.92 -0.91
N PHE A 222 -19.73 8.60 -1.03
CA PHE A 222 -18.85 8.90 0.09
C PHE A 222 -19.44 9.94 1.06
N CYS A 223 -20.33 10.84 0.63
CA CYS A 223 -20.82 11.93 1.48
C CYS A 223 -21.51 11.42 2.76
N ILE A 224 -21.22 12.02 3.92
CA ILE A 224 -21.81 11.61 5.22
C ILE A 224 -23.34 11.62 5.19
N CYS A 225 -23.96 12.54 4.46
CA CYS A 225 -25.41 12.54 4.28
C CYS A 225 -26.00 11.26 3.69
N ARG A 226 -25.18 10.42 3.03
CA ARG A 226 -25.57 9.11 2.49
C ARG A 226 -25.60 8.01 3.53
N SER A 227 -24.82 8.13 4.60
CA SER A 227 -24.83 7.17 5.71
C SER A 227 -25.86 7.52 6.79
N THR A 228 -26.22 8.81 6.94
CA THR A 228 -27.07 9.27 8.05
C THR A 228 -28.54 9.53 7.70
N GLY A 229 -28.99 9.35 6.44
CA GLY A 229 -30.41 9.52 6.07
C GLY A 229 -30.67 9.97 4.62
N VAL A 230 -31.78 10.69 4.41
CA VAL A 230 -32.17 11.21 3.08
C VAL A 230 -31.45 12.54 2.81
N CYS A 231 -30.50 12.51 1.87
CA CYS A 231 -29.85 13.71 1.35
C CYS A 231 -30.89 14.69 0.77
N LYS A 232 -30.87 15.95 1.21
CA LYS A 232 -31.74 17.03 0.69
C LYS A 232 -31.00 17.99 -0.25
N ASN A 233 -29.92 17.52 -0.88
CA ASN A 233 -29.22 18.31 -1.89
C ASN A 233 -30.10 18.41 -3.15
N PRO A 234 -30.47 19.62 -3.62
CA PRO A 234 -31.33 19.76 -4.81
C PRO A 234 -30.66 19.29 -6.11
N TYR A 235 -29.33 19.20 -6.15
CA TYR A 235 -28.57 18.70 -7.31
C TYR A 235 -28.44 17.17 -7.33
N ASP A 236 -29.04 16.48 -6.37
CA ASP A 236 -29.01 15.03 -6.27
C ASP A 236 -30.01 14.42 -7.26
N SER A 237 -29.51 13.86 -8.36
CA SER A 237 -30.35 13.14 -9.33
C SER A 237 -30.82 11.83 -8.70
N LYS A 238 -32.15 11.66 -8.55
CA LYS A 238 -32.78 10.46 -7.99
C LYS A 238 -32.48 9.14 -8.75
N ASP A 239 -31.82 9.20 -9.90
CA ASP A 239 -31.67 8.08 -10.84
C ASP A 239 -30.23 7.62 -11.11
N LYS A 240 -29.21 8.11 -10.40
CA LYS A 240 -27.86 7.54 -10.52
C LYS A 240 -27.68 6.38 -9.54
N ASN A 241 -28.03 5.18 -10.01
CA ASN A 241 -27.47 3.92 -9.52
C ASN A 241 -25.97 3.93 -9.84
N ASP A 242 -25.20 4.74 -9.11
CA ASP A 242 -23.76 4.61 -9.09
C ASP A 242 -23.46 3.27 -8.41
N ASN A 243 -23.29 2.24 -9.25
CA ASN A 243 -22.83 0.89 -8.89
C ASN A 243 -21.39 0.90 -8.35
N PHE A 244 -21.02 1.91 -7.56
CA PHE A 244 -19.98 1.75 -6.55
C PHE A 244 -20.63 1.01 -5.41
N ASN A 245 -20.61 -0.33 -5.50
CA ASN A 245 -20.98 -1.22 -4.41
C ASN A 245 -19.90 -1.14 -3.31
N LEU A 246 -19.69 0.05 -2.76
CA LEU A 246 -19.04 0.29 -1.48
C LEU A 246 -20.18 0.31 -0.48
N ASN A 247 -20.63 -0.89 -0.11
CA ASN A 247 -21.75 -1.09 0.78
C ASN A 247 -21.43 -0.47 2.16
N PRO A 248 -22.12 0.60 2.60
CA PRO A 248 -21.83 1.29 3.86
C PRO A 248 -22.20 0.46 5.11
N LYS A 249 -22.78 -0.74 4.94
CA LYS A 249 -23.35 -1.54 6.03
C LYS A 249 -22.35 -2.38 6.83
N PHE A 250 -21.05 -2.29 6.56
CA PHE A 250 -20.02 -3.04 7.30
C PHE A 250 -19.08 -2.13 8.08
N TYR A 251 -19.63 -1.21 8.88
CA TYR A 251 -18.83 -0.46 9.85
C TYR A 251 -19.60 -0.35 11.16
N PHE A 252 -18.95 -0.77 12.25
CA PHE A 252 -19.43 -1.05 13.61
C PHE A 252 -20.00 -2.47 13.81
N HIS A 253 -19.13 -3.48 13.70
CA HIS A 253 -18.81 -4.43 14.78
C HIS A 253 -17.51 -5.17 14.47
#